data_AF-A0A524F3H5-F1
#
_entry.id   AF-A0A524F3H5-F1
#
_cell.length_a   1.000
_cell.length_b   1.000
_cell.length_c   1.000
_cell.angle_alpha   90.00
_cell.angle_beta   90.00
_cell.angle_gamma   90.00
#
_symmetry.space_group_name_H-M   'P 1'
#
loop_
_entity.id
_entity.type
_entity.pdbx_description
1 polymer ?
#
loop_
_entity_poly.entity_id
_entity_poly.type
_entity_poly.pdbx_seq_one_letter_code
_entity_poly.pdbx_strand_id
1 'polypeptide(L)'
;KNYDEAKKILNRNLEYFRQTGDLYGIIVSLIKLGKLGYYLGANSYKTSQKNLINALDLISILKDKNFLSVKAELKWECYLYLGKTNLLTNNYKEAEDYLFKSIEELRLFELGESLNEAKILKNLAKLYEIKGEYQNAIDYNKLSNEIYDKFGDDYKVAQLLRKIARIYLVNIENEFEAIKKYEKALEIFEDQNYFKESADVLHRLGDIYVNKGSIKIALSNWEKAKRYYADLLDEVNLNLINEKIKSLINSNSESF
;
A
#
# COMPACT_ATOMS: atom_id res chain seq x y z
N LYS A 1 -14.84 13.07 -0.85
CA LYS A 1 -15.00 12.60 0.54
C LYS A 1 -15.18 13.80 1.45
N ASN A 2 -16.25 13.88 2.23
CA ASN A 2 -16.54 15.02 3.11
C ASN A 2 -15.76 14.89 4.44
N TYR A 3 -14.45 15.14 4.40
CA TYR A 3 -13.60 15.01 5.60
C TYR A 3 -13.91 16.07 6.65
N ASP A 4 -14.43 17.23 6.27
CA ASP A 4 -14.82 18.30 7.20
C ASP A 4 -16.02 17.92 8.04
N GLU A 5 -17.02 17.28 7.45
CA GLU A 5 -18.16 16.73 8.18
C GLU A 5 -17.74 15.61 9.13
N ALA A 6 -16.89 14.68 8.68
CA ALA A 6 -16.34 13.64 9.53
C ALA A 6 -15.58 14.24 10.73
N LYS A 7 -14.76 15.28 10.51
CA LYS A 7 -14.03 15.99 11.57
C LYS A 7 -14.98 16.63 12.58
N LYS A 8 -16.04 17.30 12.10
CA LYS A 8 -17.07 17.91 12.97
C LYS A 8 -17.77 16.88 13.84
N ILE A 9 -18.22 15.77 13.25
CA ILE A 9 -18.89 14.68 13.97
C ILE A 9 -17.96 14.08 15.03
N LEU A 10 -16.72 13.76 14.66
CA LEU A 10 -15.76 13.16 15.59
C LEU A 10 -15.41 14.09 16.77
N ASN A 11 -15.30 15.40 16.54
CA ASN A 11 -15.08 16.36 17.61
C ASN A 11 -16.28 16.46 18.56
N ARG A 12 -17.51 16.48 18.03
CA ARG A 12 -18.74 16.45 18.85
C ARG A 12 -18.83 15.18 19.68
N ASN A 13 -18.53 14.02 19.10
CA ASN A 13 -18.51 12.75 19.82
C ASN A 13 -17.45 12.77 20.94
N LEU A 14 -16.24 13.26 20.64
CA LEU A 14 -15.18 13.38 21.64
C LEU A 14 -15.61 14.29 22.81
N GLU A 15 -16.28 15.40 22.54
CA GLU A 15 -16.81 16.29 23.57
C GLU A 15 -17.90 15.62 24.41
N TYR A 16 -18.86 14.96 23.76
CA TYR A 16 -19.91 14.20 24.43
C TYR A 16 -19.36 13.12 25.37
N PHE A 17 -18.39 12.32 24.91
CA PHE A 17 -17.78 11.28 25.74
C PHE A 17 -16.95 11.85 26.90
N ARG A 18 -16.32 13.02 26.72
CA ARG A 18 -15.68 13.74 27.82
C ARG A 18 -16.68 14.21 28.87
N GLN A 19 -17.83 14.72 28.46
CA GLN A 19 -18.88 15.18 29.38
C GLN A 19 -19.51 14.04 30.16
N THR A 20 -19.68 12.88 29.53
CA THR A 20 -20.28 11.68 30.14
C THR A 20 -19.29 10.81 30.91
N GLY A 21 -17.98 11.07 30.79
CA GLY A 21 -16.92 10.27 31.43
C GLY A 21 -16.67 8.90 30.78
N ASP A 22 -17.16 8.68 29.55
CA ASP A 22 -16.95 7.43 28.81
C ASP A 22 -15.53 7.38 28.23
N LEU A 23 -14.62 6.75 28.98
CA LEU A 23 -13.22 6.58 28.60
C LEU A 23 -13.05 5.81 27.28
N TYR A 24 -13.86 4.78 27.04
CA TYR A 24 -13.77 3.98 25.82
C TYR A 24 -14.19 4.81 24.59
N GLY A 25 -15.29 5.55 24.70
CA GLY A 25 -15.76 6.48 23.67
C GLY A 25 -14.74 7.56 23.34
N ILE A 26 -14.04 8.09 24.35
CA ILE A 26 -12.93 9.05 24.16
C ILE A 26 -11.79 8.41 23.35
N ILE A 27 -11.33 7.21 23.74
CA ILE A 27 -10.24 6.50 23.06
C ILE A 27 -10.60 6.27 21.59
N VAL A 28 -11.77 5.68 21.32
CA VAL A 28 -12.21 5.38 19.94
C VAL A 28 -12.32 6.67 19.11
N SER A 29 -12.80 7.77 19.70
CA SER A 29 -12.90 9.06 19.01
C SER A 29 -11.52 9.63 18.66
N LEU A 30 -10.55 9.51 19.57
CA LEU A 30 -9.16 9.92 19.33
C LEU A 30 -8.49 9.08 18.24
N ILE A 31 -8.68 7.76 18.23
CA ILE A 31 -8.18 6.88 17.16
C ILE A 31 -8.73 7.30 15.80
N LYS A 32 -10.05 7.53 15.73
CA LYS A 32 -10.72 7.98 14.50
C LYS A 32 -10.23 9.35 14.03
N LEU A 33 -10.02 10.31 14.95
CA LEU A 33 -9.43 11.62 14.63
C LEU A 33 -7.97 11.49 14.18
N GLY A 34 -7.20 10.60 14.79
CA GLY A 34 -5.84 10.26 14.40
C GLY A 34 -5.80 9.74 12.97
N LYS A 35 -6.58 8.72 12.66
CA LYS A 35 -6.75 8.14 11.32
C LYS A 35 -7.23 9.17 10.30
N LEU A 36 -8.20 10.01 10.64
CA LEU A 36 -8.66 11.10 9.78
C LEU A 36 -7.52 12.09 9.47
N GLY A 37 -6.73 12.48 10.47
CA GLY A 37 -5.58 13.34 10.29
C GLY A 37 -4.53 12.75 9.33
N TYR A 38 -4.33 11.43 9.33
CA TYR A 38 -3.50 10.75 8.32
C TYR A 38 -4.06 10.92 6.90
N TYR A 39 -5.37 10.79 6.72
CA TYR A 39 -6.01 10.93 5.40
C TYR A 39 -6.10 12.38 4.91
N LEU A 40 -6.10 13.36 5.82
CA LEU A 40 -6.07 14.79 5.50
C LEU A 40 -4.71 15.29 4.98
N GLY A 41 -3.65 14.47 5.12
CA GLY A 41 -2.33 14.77 4.56
C GLY A 41 -1.41 15.59 5.46
N ALA A 42 -0.32 16.12 4.88
CA ALA A 42 0.85 16.62 5.59
C ALA A 42 0.54 17.61 6.73
N ASN A 43 -0.36 18.57 6.49
CA ASN A 43 -0.74 19.58 7.48
C ASN A 43 -1.42 19.01 8.73
N SER A 44 -1.90 17.76 8.66
CA SER A 44 -2.64 17.09 9.73
C SER A 44 -1.86 15.96 10.40
N TYR A 45 -0.63 15.62 9.95
CA TYR A 45 0.13 14.50 10.53
C TYR A 45 0.51 14.72 11.99
N LYS A 46 0.89 15.96 12.38
CA LYS A 46 1.22 16.26 13.78
C LYS A 46 -0.01 16.10 14.70
N THR A 47 -1.17 16.59 14.26
CA THR A 47 -2.44 16.40 15.01
C THR A 47 -2.87 14.94 15.02
N SER A 48 -2.65 14.21 13.92
CA SER A 48 -2.88 12.77 13.82
C SER A 48 -2.09 12.03 14.89
N GLN A 49 -0.78 12.24 14.94
CA GLN A 49 0.11 11.60 15.92
C GLN A 49 -0.29 11.96 17.35
N LYS A 50 -0.58 13.24 17.64
CA LYS A 50 -1.03 13.67 18.97
C LYS A 50 -2.27 12.92 19.43
N ASN A 51 -3.28 12.77 18.57
CA ASN A 51 -4.50 12.06 18.93
C ASN A 51 -4.25 10.56 19.17
N LEU A 52 -3.40 9.93 18.37
CA LEU A 52 -3.05 8.51 18.51
C LEU A 52 -2.24 8.25 19.79
N ILE A 53 -1.29 9.13 20.13
CA ILE A 53 -0.52 9.06 21.38
C ILE A 53 -1.45 9.25 22.59
N ASN A 54 -2.32 10.25 22.57
CA ASN A 54 -3.31 10.45 23.64
C ASN A 54 -4.22 9.23 23.80
N ALA A 55 -4.60 8.57 22.69
CA ALA A 55 -5.38 7.33 22.77
C ALA A 55 -4.59 6.20 23.44
N LEU A 56 -3.31 6.01 23.08
CA LEU A 56 -2.42 5.02 23.72
C LEU A 56 -2.24 5.27 25.22
N ASP A 57 -2.07 6.52 25.63
CA ASP A 57 -1.96 6.90 27.04
C ASP A 57 -3.22 6.52 27.82
N LEU A 58 -4.41 6.81 27.27
CA LEU A 58 -5.67 6.43 27.88
C LEU A 58 -5.90 4.91 27.92
N ILE A 59 -5.47 4.19 26.86
CA ILE A 59 -5.52 2.71 26.83
C ILE A 59 -4.65 2.12 27.95
N SER A 60 -3.50 2.74 28.28
CA SER A 60 -2.62 2.26 29.35
C SER A 60 -3.27 2.31 30.74
N ILE A 61 -4.20 3.24 30.95
CA ILE A 61 -4.88 3.48 32.23
C ILE A 61 -6.10 2.55 32.43
N LEU A 62 -6.59 1.89 31.38
CA LEU A 62 -7.66 0.88 31.51
C LEU A 62 -7.20 -0.24 32.46
N LYS A 63 -7.70 -0.26 33.69
CA LYS A 63 -7.16 -1.14 34.76
C LYS A 63 -7.61 -2.60 34.66
N ASP A 64 -8.63 -2.89 33.86
CA ASP A 64 -9.31 -4.17 33.91
C ASP A 64 -8.66 -5.21 32.97
N LYS A 65 -8.24 -6.34 33.54
CA LYS A 65 -7.57 -7.45 32.85
C LYS A 65 -8.49 -8.14 31.84
N ASN A 66 -9.80 -8.00 31.98
CA ASN A 66 -10.76 -8.52 31.00
C ASN A 66 -10.74 -7.76 29.66
N PHE A 67 -10.01 -6.63 29.57
CA PHE A 67 -9.87 -5.84 28.35
C PHE A 67 -8.56 -6.07 27.62
N LEU A 68 -7.80 -7.14 27.92
CA LEU A 68 -6.52 -7.38 27.25
C LEU A 68 -6.67 -7.46 25.72
N SER A 69 -7.66 -8.19 25.21
CA SER A 69 -7.98 -8.23 23.78
C SER A 69 -8.42 -6.88 23.23
N VAL A 70 -9.33 -6.19 23.93
CA VAL A 70 -9.81 -4.85 23.54
C VAL A 70 -8.67 -3.83 23.49
N LYS A 71 -7.72 -3.89 24.42
CA LYS A 71 -6.54 -3.03 24.42
C LYS A 71 -5.69 -3.28 23.17
N ALA A 72 -5.43 -4.54 22.85
CA ALA A 72 -4.68 -4.90 21.65
C ALA A 72 -5.39 -4.41 20.38
N GLU A 73 -6.71 -4.61 20.28
CA GLU A 73 -7.55 -4.12 19.18
C GLU A 73 -7.42 -2.60 18.97
N LEU A 74 -7.37 -1.83 20.06
CA LEU A 74 -7.23 -0.38 19.99
C LEU A 74 -5.78 0.05 19.69
N LYS A 75 -4.79 -0.63 20.27
CA LYS A 75 -3.37 -0.29 20.13
C LYS A 75 -2.81 -0.58 18.75
N TRP A 76 -3.12 -1.73 18.14
CA TRP A 76 -2.52 -2.08 16.85
C TRP A 76 -2.86 -1.02 15.80
N GLU A 77 -4.10 -0.49 15.82
CA GLU A 77 -4.53 0.55 14.88
C GLU A 77 -3.80 1.87 15.19
N CYS A 78 -3.65 2.26 16.46
CA CYS A 78 -2.83 3.41 16.86
C CYS A 78 -1.42 3.32 16.29
N TYR A 79 -0.74 2.20 16.56
CA TYR A 79 0.61 1.94 16.13
C TYR A 79 0.73 1.90 14.60
N LEU A 80 -0.23 1.30 13.89
CA LEU A 80 -0.23 1.29 12.43
C LEU A 80 -0.25 2.72 11.85
N TYR A 81 -1.12 3.60 12.37
CA TYR A 81 -1.20 4.97 11.85
C TYR A 81 -0.05 5.86 12.32
N LEU A 82 0.52 5.63 13.51
CA LEU A 82 1.78 6.25 13.93
C LEU A 82 2.94 5.82 13.01
N GLY A 83 3.06 4.53 12.69
CA GLY A 83 4.06 4.02 11.75
C GLY A 83 3.91 4.62 10.35
N LYS A 84 2.67 4.66 9.84
CA LYS A 84 2.35 5.25 8.52
C LYS A 84 2.63 6.76 8.45
N THR A 85 2.32 7.52 9.49
CA THR A 85 2.61 8.96 9.52
C THR A 85 4.11 9.22 9.60
N ASN A 86 4.84 8.47 10.44
CA ASN A 86 6.30 8.57 10.53
C ASN A 86 7.00 8.19 9.22
N LEU A 87 6.48 7.19 8.47
CA LEU A 87 6.93 6.90 7.10
C LEU A 87 6.79 8.09 6.16
N LEU A 88 5.74 8.90 6.31
CA LEU A 88 5.47 10.06 5.45
C LEU A 88 6.21 11.32 5.89
N THR A 89 6.68 11.36 7.15
CA THR A 89 7.51 12.45 7.68
C THR A 89 9.00 12.09 7.75
N ASN A 90 9.41 11.00 7.08
CA ASN A 90 10.79 10.51 7.01
C ASN A 90 11.42 10.10 8.36
N ASN A 91 10.60 9.80 9.37
CA ASN A 91 11.03 9.31 10.69
C ASN A 91 11.08 7.78 10.67
N TYR A 92 12.05 7.22 9.94
CA TYR A 92 12.04 5.79 9.62
C TYR A 92 12.25 4.87 10.83
N LYS A 93 13.00 5.31 11.84
CA LYS A 93 13.24 4.54 13.07
C LYS A 93 11.96 4.40 13.89
N GLU A 94 11.25 5.50 14.10
CA GLU A 94 9.95 5.52 14.78
C GLU A 94 8.91 4.76 13.96
N ALA A 95 8.95 4.87 12.63
CA ALA A 95 8.07 4.10 11.77
C ALA A 95 8.27 2.59 11.97
N GLU A 96 9.52 2.12 12.01
CA GLU A 96 9.88 0.72 12.26
C GLU A 96 9.33 0.25 13.61
N ASP A 97 9.64 0.97 14.69
CA ASP A 97 9.21 0.65 16.05
C ASP A 97 7.67 0.55 16.14
N TYR A 98 6.95 1.53 15.61
CA TYR A 98 5.49 1.51 15.63
C TYR A 98 4.90 0.40 14.75
N LEU A 99 5.47 0.10 13.58
CA LEU A 99 4.95 -0.98 12.73
C LEU A 99 5.18 -2.36 13.38
N PHE A 100 6.30 -2.57 14.06
CA PHE A 100 6.54 -3.80 14.82
C PHE A 100 5.63 -3.93 16.04
N LYS A 101 5.43 -2.85 16.81
CA LYS A 101 4.43 -2.84 17.90
C LYS A 101 3.03 -3.13 17.39
N SER A 102 2.68 -2.63 16.20
CA SER A 102 1.38 -2.88 15.58
C SER A 102 1.19 -4.36 15.25
N ILE A 103 2.17 -5.02 14.63
CA ILE A 103 2.05 -6.44 14.28
C ILE A 103 2.11 -7.35 15.51
N GLU A 104 2.90 -6.99 16.52
CA GLU A 104 2.99 -7.71 17.79
C GLU A 104 1.66 -7.70 18.54
N GLU A 105 1.04 -6.52 18.72
CA GLU A 105 -0.27 -6.40 19.38
C GLU A 105 -1.35 -7.17 18.61
N LEU A 106 -1.30 -7.16 17.27
CA LEU A 106 -2.26 -7.91 16.45
C LEU A 106 -2.08 -9.43 16.60
N ARG A 107 -0.85 -9.93 16.63
CA ARG A 107 -0.57 -11.38 16.75
C ARG A 107 -0.78 -11.93 18.16
N LEU A 108 -0.62 -11.11 19.19
CA LEU A 108 -0.71 -11.53 20.61
C LEU A 108 -2.06 -12.13 21.00
N PHE A 109 -3.16 -11.77 20.31
CA PHE A 109 -4.52 -12.21 20.65
C PHE A 109 -5.22 -12.96 19.50
N GLU A 110 -4.45 -13.72 18.70
CA GLU A 110 -4.98 -14.52 17.57
C GLU A 110 -5.78 -13.71 16.53
N LEU A 111 -5.61 -12.38 16.50
CA LEU A 111 -6.07 -11.53 15.40
C LEU A 111 -5.11 -11.58 14.19
N GLY A 112 -4.12 -12.49 14.25
CA GLY A 112 -3.18 -12.80 13.19
C GLY A 112 -3.83 -13.50 11.99
N GLU A 113 -3.12 -13.52 10.87
CA GLU A 113 -3.62 -13.91 9.55
C GLU A 113 -4.89 -13.16 9.15
N SER A 114 -4.98 -11.87 9.50
CA SER A 114 -6.09 -11.02 9.10
C SER A 114 -5.68 -10.03 8.01
N LEU A 115 -6.65 -9.47 7.30
CA LEU A 115 -6.42 -8.36 6.37
C LEU A 115 -5.75 -7.14 7.03
N ASN A 116 -5.81 -7.02 8.37
CA ASN A 116 -5.08 -5.99 9.10
C ASN A 116 -3.58 -6.29 9.19
N GLU A 117 -3.21 -7.55 9.38
CA GLU A 117 -1.81 -7.98 9.33
C GLU A 117 -1.20 -7.73 7.95
N ALA A 118 -1.93 -8.09 6.89
CA ALA A 118 -1.51 -7.82 5.52
C ALA A 118 -1.24 -6.32 5.28
N LYS A 119 -2.03 -5.42 5.88
CA LYS A 119 -1.81 -3.97 5.80
C LYS A 119 -0.53 -3.54 6.53
N ILE A 120 -0.23 -4.11 7.69
CA ILE A 120 0.98 -3.78 8.47
C ILE A 120 2.22 -4.27 7.71
N LEU A 121 2.22 -5.54 7.26
CA LEU A 121 3.29 -6.14 6.47
C LEU A 121 3.61 -5.33 5.21
N LYS A 122 2.59 -4.83 4.49
CA LYS A 122 2.80 -3.94 3.34
C LYS A 122 3.50 -2.62 3.71
N ASN A 123 3.26 -2.08 4.90
CA ASN A 123 3.94 -0.87 5.36
C ASN A 123 5.39 -1.18 5.80
N LEU A 124 5.63 -2.33 6.43
CA LEU A 124 7.01 -2.82 6.68
C LEU A 124 7.76 -2.99 5.36
N ALA A 125 7.14 -3.63 4.35
CA ALA A 125 7.74 -3.75 3.03
C ALA A 125 8.10 -2.38 2.41
N LYS A 126 7.23 -1.37 2.56
CA LYS A 126 7.52 0.00 2.11
C LYS A 126 8.69 0.62 2.88
N LEU A 127 8.75 0.42 4.20
CA LEU A 127 9.85 0.91 5.03
C LEU A 127 11.19 0.33 4.57
N TYR A 128 11.27 -0.98 4.43
CA TYR A 128 12.50 -1.66 4.03
C TYR A 128 12.92 -1.31 2.60
N GLU A 129 11.96 -1.08 1.69
CA GLU A 129 12.25 -0.56 0.35
C GLU A 129 12.92 0.83 0.41
N ILE A 130 12.42 1.73 1.27
CA ILE A 130 12.99 3.07 1.47
C ILE A 130 14.39 2.98 2.11
N LYS A 131 14.61 2.02 3.01
CA LYS A 131 15.92 1.75 3.62
C LYS A 131 16.92 1.10 2.67
N GLY A 132 16.51 0.71 1.45
CA GLY A 132 17.35 -0.01 0.48
C GLY A 132 17.51 -1.51 0.78
N GLU A 133 16.76 -2.04 1.74
CA GLU A 133 16.78 -3.45 2.13
C GLU A 133 15.76 -4.23 1.28
N TYR A 134 16.06 -4.39 0.00
CA TYR A 134 15.11 -4.88 -1.01
C TYR A 134 14.64 -6.33 -0.79
N GLN A 135 15.50 -7.21 -0.26
CA GLN A 135 15.11 -8.58 0.04
C GLN A 135 14.06 -8.62 1.16
N ASN A 136 14.29 -7.88 2.26
CA ASN A 136 13.32 -7.72 3.34
C ASN A 136 12.00 -7.14 2.80
N ALA A 137 12.07 -6.13 1.93
CA ALA A 137 10.89 -5.57 1.30
C ALA A 137 10.08 -6.61 0.49
N ILE A 138 10.76 -7.48 -0.26
CA ILE A 138 10.11 -8.58 -1.00
C ILE A 138 9.47 -9.57 -0.04
N ASP A 139 10.16 -9.98 1.01
CA ASP A 139 9.67 -11.00 1.93
C ASP A 139 8.43 -10.51 2.69
N TYR A 140 8.42 -9.25 3.15
CA TYR A 140 7.20 -8.66 3.73
C TYR A 140 6.06 -8.48 2.73
N ASN A 141 6.35 -8.18 1.45
CA ASN A 141 5.30 -8.16 0.42
C ASN A 141 4.76 -9.57 0.14
N LYS A 142 5.57 -10.63 0.17
CA LYS A 142 5.13 -12.03 0.02
C LYS A 142 4.23 -12.47 1.16
N LEU A 143 4.62 -12.22 2.40
CA LEU A 143 3.77 -12.50 3.57
C LEU A 143 2.43 -11.75 3.49
N SER A 144 2.46 -10.48 3.05
CA SER A 144 1.22 -9.71 2.81
C SER A 144 0.37 -10.33 1.69
N ASN A 145 1.02 -10.80 0.62
CA ASN A 145 0.38 -11.41 -0.55
C ASN A 145 -0.34 -12.71 -0.19
N GLU A 146 0.30 -13.59 0.58
CA GLU A 146 -0.27 -14.85 1.07
C GLU A 146 -1.56 -14.63 1.86
N ILE A 147 -1.60 -13.59 2.70
CA ILE A 147 -2.81 -13.24 3.44
C ILE A 147 -3.91 -12.71 2.50
N TYR A 148 -3.60 -11.81 1.57
CA TYR A 148 -4.63 -11.33 0.63
C TYR A 148 -5.17 -12.45 -0.26
N ASP A 149 -4.32 -13.37 -0.70
CA ASP A 149 -4.68 -14.56 -1.49
C ASP A 149 -5.64 -15.46 -0.71
N LYS A 150 -5.31 -15.77 0.56
CA LYS A 150 -6.18 -16.54 1.46
C LYS A 150 -7.59 -15.93 1.63
N PHE A 151 -7.70 -14.60 1.56
CA PHE A 151 -8.97 -13.87 1.71
C PHE A 151 -9.63 -13.52 0.37
N GLY A 152 -9.07 -13.94 -0.77
CA GLY A 152 -9.63 -13.70 -2.10
C GLY A 152 -9.60 -12.23 -2.56
N ASP A 153 -8.65 -11.43 -2.06
CA ASP A 153 -8.45 -10.05 -2.55
C ASP A 153 -7.47 -10.04 -3.73
N ASP A 154 -7.94 -10.55 -4.87
CA ASP A 154 -7.17 -10.71 -6.12
C ASP A 154 -6.52 -9.39 -6.56
N TYR A 155 -7.22 -8.27 -6.39
CA TYR A 155 -6.68 -6.95 -6.71
C TYR A 155 -5.44 -6.64 -5.87
N LYS A 156 -5.46 -6.90 -4.55
CA LYS A 156 -4.29 -6.70 -3.70
C LYS A 156 -3.19 -7.69 -4.01
N VAL A 157 -3.52 -8.93 -4.36
CA VAL A 157 -2.56 -9.93 -4.80
C VAL A 157 -1.77 -9.42 -6.01
N ALA A 158 -2.47 -9.02 -7.07
CA ALA A 158 -1.85 -8.49 -8.29
C ALA A 158 -1.05 -7.20 -8.04
N GLN A 159 -1.56 -6.29 -7.19
CA GLN A 159 -0.81 -5.08 -6.82
C GLN A 159 0.52 -5.38 -6.14
N LEU A 160 0.55 -6.36 -5.23
CA LEU A 160 1.78 -6.75 -4.53
C LEU A 160 2.75 -7.47 -5.45
N LEU A 161 2.26 -8.35 -6.33
CA LEU A 161 3.07 -8.99 -7.37
C LEU A 161 3.74 -7.96 -8.28
N ARG A 162 2.98 -6.96 -8.78
CA ARG A 162 3.51 -5.84 -9.57
C ARG A 162 4.56 -5.04 -8.80
N LYS A 163 4.38 -4.86 -7.50
CA LYS A 163 5.35 -4.16 -6.64
C LYS A 163 6.64 -4.96 -6.47
N ILE A 164 6.54 -6.27 -6.22
CA ILE A 164 7.68 -7.19 -6.14
C ILE A 164 8.43 -7.21 -7.48
N ALA A 165 7.71 -7.28 -8.60
CA ALA A 165 8.28 -7.26 -9.94
C ALA A 165 9.16 -6.02 -10.17
N ARG A 166 8.67 -4.84 -9.77
CA ARG A 166 9.44 -3.59 -9.86
C ARG A 166 10.71 -3.63 -9.01
N ILE A 167 10.65 -4.17 -7.79
CA ILE A 167 11.84 -4.28 -6.93
C ILE A 167 12.87 -5.21 -7.59
N TYR A 168 12.44 -6.36 -8.12
CA TYR A 168 13.33 -7.25 -8.86
C TYR A 168 13.98 -6.56 -10.06
N LEU A 169 13.20 -5.79 -10.83
CA LEU A 169 13.70 -5.11 -12.02
C LEU A 169 14.68 -3.98 -11.70
N VAL A 170 14.29 -3.07 -10.80
CA VAL A 170 14.98 -1.78 -10.61
C VAL A 170 16.09 -1.88 -9.56
N ASN A 171 15.95 -2.77 -8.57
CA ASN A 171 16.83 -2.75 -7.39
C ASN A 171 17.67 -4.02 -7.24
N ILE A 172 17.20 -5.16 -7.75
CA ILE A 172 17.93 -6.44 -7.72
C ILE A 172 18.51 -6.78 -9.10
N GLU A 173 18.04 -6.11 -10.15
CA GLU A 173 18.43 -6.35 -11.55
C GLU A 173 18.17 -7.79 -12.01
N ASN A 174 17.15 -8.44 -11.43
CA ASN A 174 16.70 -9.76 -11.83
C ASN A 174 15.47 -9.66 -12.74
N GLU A 175 15.73 -9.47 -14.02
CA GLU A 175 14.68 -9.36 -15.04
C GLU A 175 13.78 -10.60 -15.12
N PHE A 176 14.34 -11.80 -14.92
CA PHE A 176 13.59 -13.05 -15.03
C PHE A 176 12.49 -13.12 -13.97
N GLU A 177 12.83 -12.88 -12.71
CA GLU A 177 11.83 -12.83 -11.64
C GLU A 177 10.88 -11.64 -11.81
N ALA A 178 11.37 -10.49 -12.31
CA ALA A 178 10.50 -9.36 -12.59
C ALA A 178 9.40 -9.70 -13.61
N ILE A 179 9.78 -10.28 -14.76
CA ILE A 179 8.84 -10.69 -15.81
C ILE A 179 7.82 -11.69 -15.26
N LYS A 180 8.28 -12.74 -14.57
CA LYS A 180 7.40 -13.77 -13.98
C LYS A 180 6.36 -13.16 -13.03
N LYS A 181 6.74 -12.18 -12.21
CA LYS A 181 5.83 -11.50 -11.29
C LYS A 181 4.90 -10.53 -12.00
N TYR A 182 5.37 -9.84 -13.04
CA TYR A 182 4.52 -9.00 -13.88
C TYR A 182 3.48 -9.83 -14.65
N GLU A 183 3.86 -10.95 -15.26
CA GLU A 183 2.94 -11.82 -16.00
C GLU A 183 1.84 -12.38 -15.09
N LYS A 184 2.20 -12.86 -13.90
CA LYS A 184 1.18 -13.30 -12.92
C LYS A 184 0.26 -12.16 -12.47
N ALA A 185 0.80 -10.95 -12.29
CA ALA A 185 -0.04 -9.79 -11.95
C ALA A 185 -0.98 -9.41 -13.12
N LEU A 186 -0.49 -9.50 -14.35
CA LEU A 186 -1.25 -9.19 -15.56
C LEU A 186 -2.43 -10.14 -15.73
N GLU A 187 -2.20 -11.44 -15.60
CA GLU A 187 -3.24 -12.48 -15.67
C GLU A 187 -4.41 -12.14 -14.73
N ILE A 188 -4.11 -11.89 -13.44
CA ILE A 188 -5.12 -11.53 -12.45
C ILE A 188 -5.83 -10.21 -12.80
N PHE A 189 -5.09 -9.18 -13.24
CA PHE A 189 -5.71 -7.91 -13.60
C PHE A 189 -6.63 -8.03 -14.82
N GLU A 190 -6.25 -8.82 -15.83
CA GLU A 190 -7.07 -9.03 -17.02
C GLU A 190 -8.32 -9.86 -16.71
N ASP A 191 -8.18 -10.94 -15.94
CA ASP A 191 -9.31 -11.80 -15.53
C ASP A 191 -10.37 -11.01 -14.75
N GLN A 192 -9.93 -10.04 -13.95
CA GLN A 192 -10.80 -9.18 -13.14
C GLN A 192 -11.20 -7.86 -13.86
N ASN A 193 -10.86 -7.70 -15.14
CA ASN A 193 -11.14 -6.51 -15.95
C ASN A 193 -10.56 -5.19 -15.38
N TYR A 194 -9.46 -5.26 -14.64
CA TYR A 194 -8.68 -4.11 -14.19
C TYR A 194 -7.78 -3.61 -15.34
N PHE A 195 -8.40 -3.08 -16.40
CA PHE A 195 -7.72 -2.72 -17.64
C PHE A 195 -6.67 -1.63 -17.46
N LYS A 196 -6.87 -0.70 -16.52
CA LYS A 196 -5.88 0.36 -16.24
C LYS A 196 -4.59 -0.23 -15.68
N GLU A 197 -4.70 -1.11 -14.71
CA GLU A 197 -3.58 -1.81 -14.12
C GLU A 197 -2.92 -2.78 -15.12
N SER A 198 -3.73 -3.46 -15.94
CA SER A 198 -3.24 -4.33 -17.01
C SER A 198 -2.40 -3.56 -18.03
N ALA A 199 -2.85 -2.37 -18.44
CA ALA A 199 -2.12 -1.50 -19.36
C ALA A 199 -0.76 -1.05 -18.81
N ASP A 200 -0.68 -0.68 -17.51
CA ASP A 200 0.59 -0.33 -16.86
C ASP A 200 1.56 -1.52 -16.82
N VAL A 201 1.06 -2.73 -16.53
CA VAL A 201 1.90 -3.94 -16.51
C VAL A 201 2.41 -4.29 -17.91
N LEU A 202 1.53 -4.27 -18.93
CA LEU A 202 1.89 -4.50 -20.33
C LEU A 202 2.90 -3.47 -20.84
N HIS A 203 2.74 -2.19 -20.46
CA HIS A 203 3.71 -1.14 -20.80
C HIS A 203 5.10 -1.49 -20.27
N ARG A 204 5.19 -1.87 -18.98
CA ARG A 204 6.46 -2.26 -18.35
C ARG A 204 7.05 -3.52 -18.95
N LEU A 205 6.25 -4.53 -19.23
CA LEU A 205 6.71 -5.74 -19.93
C LEU A 205 7.28 -5.39 -21.30
N GLY A 206 6.63 -4.50 -22.06
CA GLY A 206 7.16 -4.03 -23.33
C GLY A 206 8.51 -3.32 -23.18
N ASP A 207 8.65 -2.43 -22.18
CA ASP A 207 9.93 -1.76 -21.88
C ASP A 207 11.05 -2.78 -21.58
N ILE A 208 10.76 -3.82 -20.79
CA ILE A 208 11.71 -4.89 -20.49
C ILE A 208 12.11 -5.64 -21.77
N TYR A 209 11.15 -6.02 -22.61
CA TYR A 209 11.44 -6.77 -23.83
C TYR A 209 12.19 -5.95 -24.90
N VAL A 210 12.07 -4.61 -24.89
CA VAL A 210 12.95 -3.74 -25.71
C VAL A 210 14.39 -3.89 -25.26
N ASN A 211 14.67 -3.79 -23.95
CA ASN A 211 16.03 -3.92 -23.41
C ASN A 211 16.65 -5.29 -23.71
N LYS A 212 15.82 -6.34 -23.81
CA LYS A 212 16.24 -7.70 -24.21
C LYS A 212 16.42 -7.89 -25.72
N GLY A 213 16.19 -6.85 -26.55
CA GLY A 213 16.22 -6.94 -28.01
C GLY A 213 15.05 -7.75 -28.62
N SER A 214 14.05 -8.12 -27.82
CA SER A 214 12.90 -8.91 -28.25
C SER A 214 11.79 -8.00 -28.81
N ILE A 215 12.10 -7.28 -29.89
CA ILE A 215 11.28 -6.19 -30.44
C ILE A 215 9.84 -6.62 -30.73
N LYS A 216 9.64 -7.82 -31.30
CA LYS A 216 8.31 -8.34 -31.62
C LYS A 216 7.43 -8.51 -30.36
N ILE A 217 8.01 -9.02 -29.27
CA ILE A 217 7.30 -9.23 -28.01
C ILE A 217 7.02 -7.87 -27.35
N ALA A 218 7.99 -6.94 -27.41
CA ALA A 218 7.81 -5.59 -26.89
C ALA A 218 6.65 -4.86 -27.56
N LEU A 219 6.63 -4.82 -28.90
CA LEU A 219 5.55 -4.21 -29.68
C LEU A 219 4.20 -4.85 -29.39
N SER A 220 4.13 -6.18 -29.27
CA SER A 220 2.88 -6.87 -28.93
C SER A 220 2.33 -6.43 -27.58
N ASN A 221 3.19 -6.28 -26.56
CA ASN A 221 2.80 -5.80 -25.24
C ASN A 221 2.34 -4.34 -25.30
N TRP A 222 3.10 -3.47 -25.95
CA TRP A 222 2.76 -2.05 -26.07
C TRP A 222 1.48 -1.81 -26.88
N GLU A 223 1.24 -2.55 -27.95
CA GLU A 223 -0.01 -2.44 -28.72
C GLU A 223 -1.24 -2.91 -27.91
N LYS A 224 -1.07 -3.93 -27.05
CA LYS A 224 -2.15 -4.32 -26.12
C LYS A 224 -2.41 -3.25 -25.06
N ALA A 225 -1.36 -2.70 -24.44
CA ALA A 225 -1.48 -1.58 -23.50
C ALA A 225 -2.13 -0.35 -24.15
N LYS A 226 -1.74 -0.02 -25.38
CA LYS A 226 -2.31 1.08 -26.18
C LYS A 226 -3.82 0.95 -26.36
N ARG A 227 -4.31 -0.26 -26.68
CA ARG A 227 -5.76 -0.52 -26.79
C ARG A 227 -6.48 -0.24 -25.48
N TYR A 228 -5.95 -0.74 -24.36
CA TYR A 228 -6.54 -0.45 -23.04
C TYR A 228 -6.52 1.04 -22.68
N TYR A 229 -5.43 1.76 -22.95
CA TYR A 229 -5.40 3.21 -22.72
C TYR A 229 -6.39 3.97 -23.60
N ALA A 230 -6.59 3.55 -24.85
CA ALA A 230 -7.59 4.13 -25.73
C ALA A 230 -9.02 3.88 -25.21
N ASP A 231 -9.34 2.65 -24.80
CA ASP A 231 -10.65 2.30 -24.24
C ASP A 231 -10.95 3.05 -22.93
N LEU A 232 -9.91 3.35 -22.15
CA LEU A 232 -10.00 4.12 -20.90
C LEU A 232 -10.00 5.64 -21.11
N LEU A 233 -9.85 6.12 -22.35
CA LEU A 233 -9.66 7.54 -22.68
C LEU A 233 -8.47 8.19 -21.94
N ASP A 234 -7.41 7.41 -21.69
CA ASP A 234 -6.18 7.89 -21.06
C ASP A 234 -5.22 8.45 -22.13
N GLU A 235 -5.50 9.68 -22.59
CA GLU A 235 -4.76 10.33 -23.67
C GLU A 235 -3.26 10.50 -23.35
N VAL A 236 -2.92 10.69 -22.08
CA VAL A 236 -1.53 10.88 -21.64
C VAL A 236 -0.72 9.62 -21.90
N ASN A 237 -1.19 8.47 -21.40
CA ASN A 237 -0.50 7.20 -21.57
C ASN A 237 -0.59 6.70 -23.03
N LEU A 238 -1.69 7.01 -23.73
CA LEU A 238 -1.84 6.71 -25.15
C LEU A 238 -0.80 7.44 -26.02
N ASN A 239 -0.57 8.73 -25.76
CA ASN A 239 0.44 9.49 -26.50
C ASN A 239 1.85 8.97 -26.20
N LEU A 240 2.16 8.73 -24.92
CA LEU A 240 3.45 8.18 -24.50
C LEU A 240 3.77 6.85 -25.18
N ILE A 241 2.80 5.92 -25.25
CA ILE A 241 3.05 4.61 -25.86
C ILE A 241 3.15 4.68 -27.39
N ASN A 242 2.41 5.59 -28.04
CA ASN A 242 2.53 5.84 -29.47
C ASN A 242 3.92 6.38 -29.84
N GLU A 243 4.46 7.31 -29.05
CA GLU A 243 5.82 7.82 -29.26
C GLU A 243 6.88 6.72 -29.11
N LYS A 244 6.75 5.89 -28.07
CA LYS A 244 7.63 4.72 -27.86
C LYS A 244 7.60 3.75 -29.04
N ILE A 245 6.41 3.36 -29.50
CA ILE A 245 6.25 2.46 -30.65
C ILE A 245 6.89 3.06 -31.91
N LYS A 246 6.60 4.34 -32.21
CA LYS A 246 7.15 5.03 -33.38
C LYS A 246 8.67 5.12 -33.34
N SER A 247 9.23 5.49 -32.20
CA SER A 247 10.69 5.57 -32.00
C SER A 247 11.36 4.22 -32.19
N LEU A 248 10.75 3.14 -31.69
CA LEU A 248 11.29 1.79 -31.81
C LEU A 248 11.25 1.27 -33.26
N ILE A 249 10.19 1.57 -34.00
CA ILE A 249 10.08 1.18 -35.41
C ILE A 249 11.12 1.92 -36.26
N ASN A 250 11.24 3.23 -36.07
CA ASN A 250 12.17 4.06 -36.85
C ASN A 250 13.63 3.64 -36.63
N SER A 251 14.03 3.40 -35.38
CA SER A 251 15.40 2.96 -35.06
C SER A 251 15.74 1.58 -35.63
N ASN A 252 14.76 0.68 -35.74
CA ASN A 252 14.95 -0.65 -36.36
C ASN A 252 14.91 -0.62 -37.89
N SER A 253 14.24 0.37 -38.51
CA SER A 253 14.25 0.52 -39.97
C SER A 253 15.55 1.11 -40.52
N GLU A 254 16.33 1.82 -39.69
CA GLU A 254 17.63 2.38 -40.06
C GLU A 254 18.81 1.39 -39.88
N SER A 255 18.54 0.19 -39.35
CA SER A 255 19.55 -0.84 -39.06
C SER A 255 19.64 -1.97 -40.09
N PHE A 256 18.99 -1.82 -41.25
CA PHE A 256 19.04 -2.71 -42.42
C PHE A 256 19.44 -1.93 -43.68
#